data_AF-A0AAD1W9A5-F1
#
_entry.id   AF-A0AAD1W9A5-F1
#
_cell.length_a   1.000
_cell.length_b   1.000
_cell.length_c   1.000
_cell.angle_alpha   90.00
_cell.angle_beta   90.00
_cell.angle_gamma   90.00
#
_symmetry.space_group_name_H-M   'P 1'
#
loop_
_entity.id
_entity.type
_entity.pdbx_description
1 polymer ?
#
loop_
_entity_poly.entity_id
_entity_poly.type
_entity_poly.pdbx_seq_one_letter_code
_entity_poly.pdbx_strand_id
1 'polypeptide(L)'
;MQTQLSTLQESVDHQNSYLQALHRSLDDVDNRVFRNNLRICSLPENEQEDIYTTLCERYSLILDKPLDNSIPLDRAHRALKPTGTVSDKPKDVI
;
A
#
# COMPACT_ATOMS: atom_id res chain seq x y z
N MET A 1 -9.22 -47.64 13.49
CA MET A 1 -8.46 -46.45 13.94
C MET A 1 -7.66 -45.81 12.82
N GLN A 2 -6.90 -46.55 11.99
CA GLN A 2 -6.15 -45.98 10.87
C GLN A 2 -6.99 -45.21 9.84
N THR A 3 -8.22 -45.65 9.56
CA THR A 3 -9.14 -45.00 8.61
C THR A 3 -9.70 -43.66 9.08
N GLN A 4 -9.83 -43.43 10.39
CA GLN A 4 -10.28 -42.12 10.89
C GLN A 4 -9.15 -41.09 10.88
N LEU A 5 -7.91 -41.56 11.11
CA LEU A 5 -6.73 -40.71 11.04
C LEU A 5 -6.48 -40.21 9.61
N SER A 6 -6.65 -41.06 8.60
CA SER A 6 -6.49 -40.68 7.18
C SER A 6 -7.56 -39.68 6.73
N THR A 7 -8.83 -39.88 7.12
CA THR A 7 -9.89 -38.92 6.81
C THR A 7 -9.69 -37.56 7.48
N LEU A 8 -9.12 -37.55 8.69
CA LEU A 8 -8.81 -36.30 9.38
C LEU A 8 -7.67 -35.56 8.67
N GLN A 9 -6.64 -36.30 8.24
CA GLN A 9 -5.51 -35.77 7.48
C GLN A 9 -5.99 -35.12 6.16
N GLU A 10 -6.81 -35.82 5.39
CA GLU A 10 -7.40 -35.31 4.15
C GLU A 10 -8.23 -34.03 4.37
N SER A 11 -9.00 -33.99 5.47
CA SER A 11 -9.78 -32.81 5.84
C SER A 11 -8.89 -31.60 6.15
N VAL A 12 -7.82 -31.81 6.91
CA VAL A 12 -6.84 -30.75 7.25
C VAL A 12 -6.15 -30.24 5.98
N ASP A 13 -5.73 -31.15 5.09
CA ASP A 13 -5.07 -30.78 3.83
C ASP A 13 -6.00 -29.99 2.91
N HIS A 14 -7.28 -30.38 2.86
CA HIS A 14 -8.31 -29.65 2.11
C HIS A 14 -8.55 -28.25 2.69
N GLN A 15 -8.68 -28.13 4.02
CA GLN A 15 -8.85 -26.86 4.70
C GLN A 15 -7.65 -25.93 4.49
N ASN A 16 -6.43 -26.46 4.60
CA ASN A 16 -5.21 -25.69 4.35
C ASN A 16 -5.14 -25.18 2.91
N SER A 17 -5.49 -26.04 1.95
CA SER A 17 -5.53 -25.65 0.53
C SER A 17 -6.56 -24.55 0.28
N TYR A 18 -7.73 -24.66 0.90
CA TYR A 18 -8.79 -23.65 0.80
C TYR A 18 -8.38 -22.32 1.44
N LEU A 19 -7.76 -22.36 2.62
CA LEU A 19 -7.24 -21.17 3.30
C LEU A 19 -6.16 -20.48 2.46
N GLN A 20 -5.26 -21.24 1.84
CA GLN A 20 -4.24 -20.67 0.95
C GLN A 20 -4.86 -20.02 -0.30
N ALA A 21 -5.90 -20.64 -0.88
CA ALA A 21 -6.60 -20.07 -2.02
C ALA A 21 -7.31 -18.75 -1.65
N LEU A 22 -7.97 -18.72 -0.48
CA LEU A 22 -8.59 -17.50 0.04
C LEU A 22 -7.57 -16.40 0.29
N HIS A 23 -6.44 -16.73 0.91
CA HIS A 23 -5.37 -15.76 1.15
C HIS A 23 -4.87 -15.14 -0.15
N ARG A 24 -4.59 -15.95 -1.17
CA ARG A 24 -4.19 -15.44 -2.49
C ARG A 24 -5.24 -14.55 -3.12
N SER A 25 -6.52 -14.90 -2.97
CA SER A 25 -7.61 -14.08 -3.49
C SER A 25 -7.70 -12.73 -2.77
N LEU A 26 -7.45 -12.68 -1.46
CA LEU A 26 -7.41 -11.43 -0.70
C LEU A 26 -6.22 -10.57 -1.14
N ASP A 27 -5.03 -11.17 -1.25
CA ASP A 27 -3.83 -10.47 -1.73
C ASP A 27 -4.07 -9.88 -3.13
N ASP A 28 -4.72 -10.62 -4.03
CA ASP A 28 -5.04 -10.14 -5.38
C ASP A 28 -6.01 -8.94 -5.35
N VAL A 29 -7.00 -8.96 -4.47
CA VAL A 29 -7.94 -7.84 -4.30
C VAL A 29 -7.22 -6.63 -3.74
N ASP A 30 -6.43 -6.80 -2.68
CA ASP A 30 -5.65 -5.72 -2.07
C ASP A 30 -4.67 -5.12 -3.08
N ASN A 31 -3.95 -5.97 -3.82
CA ASN A 31 -3.04 -5.53 -4.87
C ASN A 31 -3.77 -4.77 -5.98
N ARG A 32 -5.00 -5.17 -6.35
CA ARG A 32 -5.80 -4.43 -7.34
C ARG A 32 -6.23 -3.06 -6.80
N VAL A 33 -6.58 -2.97 -5.53
CA VAL A 33 -6.95 -1.69 -4.89
C VAL A 33 -5.75 -0.76 -4.79
N PHE A 34 -4.56 -1.28 -4.46
CA PHE A 34 -3.35 -0.48 -4.27
C PHE A 34 -2.50 -0.27 -5.53
N ARG A 35 -2.85 -0.89 -6.65
CA ARG A 35 -2.07 -0.85 -7.91
C ARG A 35 -1.81 0.56 -8.45
N ASN A 36 -2.71 1.51 -8.14
CA ASN A 36 -2.59 2.90 -8.58
C ASN A 36 -1.94 3.81 -7.53
N ASN A 37 -1.58 3.27 -6.37
CA ASN A 37 -0.95 4.06 -5.31
C ASN A 37 0.56 4.10 -5.53
N LEU A 38 1.14 5.30 -5.48
CA LEU A 38 2.58 5.49 -5.47
C LEU A 38 3.02 5.90 -4.07
N ARG A 39 4.01 5.18 -3.53
CA ARG A 39 4.58 5.52 -2.23
C ARG A 39 5.82 6.39 -2.42
N ILE A 40 5.75 7.62 -1.95
CA ILE A 40 6.84 8.60 -2.05
C ILE A 40 7.50 8.73 -0.68
N CYS A 41 8.73 8.25 -0.59
CA CYS A 41 9.51 8.25 0.64
C CYS A 41 10.36 9.52 0.75
N SER A 42 10.72 9.90 1.98
CA SER A 42 11.67 10.99 2.27
C SER A 42 11.23 12.40 1.84
N LEU A 43 9.94 12.62 1.57
CA LEU A 43 9.42 13.96 1.36
C LEU A 43 9.43 14.73 2.69
N PRO A 44 10.13 15.88 2.81
CA PRO A 44 10.20 16.64 4.07
C PRO A 44 8.82 16.90 4.66
N GLU A 45 8.67 16.74 5.97
CA GLU A 45 7.43 17.09 6.68
C GLU A 45 7.41 18.60 6.91
N ASN A 46 6.48 19.29 6.25
CA ASN A 46 6.27 20.71 6.41
C ASN A 46 4.78 20.90 6.71
N GLU A 47 4.44 21.36 7.91
CA GLU A 47 3.04 21.41 8.38
C GLU A 47 2.18 22.43 7.63
N GLN A 48 2.82 23.38 6.95
CA GLN A 48 2.17 24.47 6.21
C GLN A 48 2.03 24.19 4.72
N GLU A 49 2.59 23.09 4.23
CA GLU A 49 2.74 22.84 2.79
C GLU A 49 1.70 21.84 2.30
N ASP A 50 0.93 22.25 1.29
CA ASP A 50 -0.05 21.39 0.64
C ASP A 50 0.67 20.28 -0.16
N ILE A 51 0.43 19.03 0.24
CA ILE A 51 1.05 17.84 -0.38
C ILE A 51 0.78 17.84 -1.88
N TYR A 52 -0.42 18.20 -2.32
CA TYR A 52 -0.77 18.19 -3.75
C TYR A 52 0.12 19.16 -4.53
N THR A 53 0.27 20.38 -4.03
CA THR A 53 1.14 21.40 -4.63
C THR A 53 2.59 20.92 -4.73
N THR A 54 3.17 20.39 -3.64
CA THR A 54 4.53 19.83 -3.66
C THR A 54 4.68 18.70 -4.67
N LEU A 55 3.68 17.83 -4.82
CA LEU A 55 3.71 16.75 -5.82
C LEU A 55 3.67 17.27 -7.25
N CYS A 56 2.83 18.26 -7.55
CA CYS A 56 2.77 18.92 -8.86
C CYS A 56 4.09 19.56 -9.26
N GLU A 57 4.75 20.26 -8.33
CA GLU A 57 6.08 20.85 -8.55
C GLU A 57 7.13 19.78 -8.85
N ARG A 58 7.17 18.70 -8.04
CA ARG A 58 8.13 17.62 -8.22
C ARG A 58 7.91 16.85 -9.51
N TYR A 59 6.67 16.56 -9.86
CA TYR A 59 6.32 15.91 -11.12
C TYR A 59 6.76 16.74 -12.32
N SER A 60 6.47 18.04 -12.30
CA SER A 60 6.85 18.98 -13.34
C SER A 60 8.37 19.05 -13.50
N LEU A 61 9.10 19.11 -12.37
CA LEU A 61 10.56 19.09 -12.35
C LEU A 61 11.15 17.77 -12.89
N ILE A 62 10.61 16.63 -12.48
CA ILE A 62 11.12 15.30 -12.88
C ILE A 62 10.88 15.04 -14.37
N LEU A 63 9.77 15.51 -14.92
CA LEU A 63 9.39 15.30 -16.32
C LEU A 63 9.75 16.46 -17.25
N ASP A 64 10.42 17.49 -16.75
CA ASP A 64 10.77 18.72 -17.48
C ASP A 64 9.55 19.34 -18.19
N LYS A 65 8.45 19.46 -17.43
CA LYS A 65 7.17 20.01 -17.90
C LYS A 65 6.87 21.34 -17.21
N PRO A 66 6.10 22.24 -17.84
CA PRO A 66 5.62 23.45 -17.18
C PRO A 66 4.68 23.10 -16.02
N LEU A 67 4.73 23.91 -14.94
CA LEU A 67 3.95 23.74 -13.70
C LEU A 67 2.43 23.77 -13.90
N ASP A 68 1.95 24.22 -15.06
CA ASP A 68 0.53 24.32 -15.39
C ASP A 68 -0.13 22.94 -15.59
N ASN A 69 0.67 21.86 -15.59
CA ASN A 69 0.15 20.50 -15.72
C ASN A 69 -0.36 19.99 -14.37
N SER A 70 -1.67 20.09 -14.18
CA SER A 70 -2.39 19.35 -13.14
C SER A 70 -2.10 17.86 -13.26
N ILE A 71 -1.59 17.24 -12.20
CA ILE A 71 -1.52 15.78 -12.10
C ILE A 71 -2.93 15.29 -11.76
N PRO A 72 -3.49 14.33 -12.52
CA PRO A 72 -4.75 13.68 -12.16
C PRO A 72 -4.50 12.73 -10.98
N LEU A 73 -4.55 13.26 -9.75
CA LEU A 73 -4.49 12.49 -8.51
C LEU A 73 -5.88 12.44 -7.89
N ASP A 74 -6.34 11.23 -7.54
CA ASP A 74 -7.59 11.06 -6.80
C ASP A 74 -7.44 11.51 -5.34
N ARG A 75 -6.29 11.19 -4.72
CA ARG A 75 -5.97 11.51 -3.34
C ARG A 75 -4.46 11.55 -3.14
N ALA A 76 -4.00 12.42 -2.25
CA ALA A 76 -2.62 12.44 -1.75
C ALA A 76 -2.62 12.67 -0.23
N HIS A 77 -1.95 11.81 0.53
CA HIS A 77 -1.91 11.92 1.98
C HIS A 77 -0.69 11.24 2.59
N ARG A 78 -0.32 11.64 3.81
CA ARG A 78 0.76 10.96 4.55
C ARG A 78 0.26 9.64 5.13
N ALA A 79 1.11 8.62 5.06
CA ALA A 79 0.86 7.34 5.70
C ALA A 79 0.77 7.50 7.23
N LEU A 80 -0.09 6.68 7.85
CA LEU A 80 -0.19 6.60 9.30
C LEU A 80 1.07 5.92 9.86
N LYS A 81 1.65 6.51 10.90
CA LYS A 81 2.71 5.87 11.69
C LYS A 81 2.09 5.10 12.86
N PRO A 82 2.67 3.95 13.26
CA PRO A 82 2.33 3.31 14.52
C PRO A 82 2.56 4.29 15.68
N THR A 83 1.62 4.35 16.61
CA THR A 83 1.75 5.17 17.82
C THR A 83 2.90 4.65 18.68
N GLY A 84 3.79 5.54 19.14
CA GLY A 84 4.89 5.19 20.06
C GLY A 84 6.30 5.16 19.46
N THR A 85 6.45 5.25 18.13
CA THR A 85 7.78 5.41 17.50
C THR A 85 8.01 6.88 17.15
N VAL A 86 8.77 7.60 17.98
CA VAL A 86 9.34 8.90 17.60
C VAL A 86 10.50 8.62 16.66
N SER A 87 10.18 8.47 15.38
CA SER A 87 11.20 8.40 14.33
C SER A 87 11.26 9.76 13.65
N ASP A 88 12.45 10.36 13.66
CA ASP A 88 12.79 11.63 12.96
C ASP A 88 12.64 11.53 11.44
N LYS A 89 12.45 10.32 10.89
CA LYS A 89 12.23 10.14 9.46
C LYS A 89 10.86 10.71 9.06
N PRO A 90 10.75 11.46 7.97
CA PRO A 90 9.44 11.90 7.49
C PRO A 90 8.54 10.72 7.11
N LYS A 91 7.24 10.88 7.28
CA LYS A 91 6.19 9.96 6.84
C LYS A 91 6.14 9.94 5.32
N ASP A 92 5.99 8.74 4.77
CA ASP A 92 5.78 8.53 3.35
C ASP A 92 4.44 9.14 2.92
N VAL A 93 4.36 9.53 1.65
CA VAL A 93 3.13 9.99 1.01
C VAL A 93 2.58 8.87 0.12
N ILE A 94 1.26 8.69 0.16
CA ILE A 94 0.47 7.78 -0.68
C ILE A 94 -0.48 8.61 -1.54
#